data_AF-A0A8S3XRD2-F1
#
_entry.id   AF-A0A8S3XRD2-F1
#
_cell.length_a   1.000
_cell.length_b   1.000
_cell.length_c   1.000
_cell.angle_alpha   90.00
_cell.angle_beta   90.00
_cell.angle_gamma   90.00
#
_symmetry.space_group_name_H-M   'P 1'
#
loop_
_entity.id
_entity.type
_entity.pdbx_description
1 polymer ?
#
loop_
_entity_poly.entity_id
_entity_poly.type
_entity_poly.pdbx_seq_one_letter_code
_entity_poly.pdbx_strand_id
1 'polypeptide(L)'
;MQEEEAFTSSATPSKKIRRMCHYNKDWENKYSWITKANVDTRAYCKICRNEFAVAEEFSHAAKKRQNLKECFEFYESKFKEVLRHVPTRWLSLFKALDRVLSSWGPLKKYFLELGVNNCSPAIWAIIKDQKDNPTTETNPTYTELYLYFTHNFMASFQEVLLLLENNDTLAFSLHNNMTQFRDTIVKKNYDEHFGMKVRMSINKKYLSDEETQEFKKLALIAYQRAVAYLEKWFQFENSVFRSFSCLDLERGLPTLDKLIKLWTLTRSNDTPPEALYSELAILSSVYQSLEGKSVDMWCSFFSKESAPNLLKLVQHVCSIPVSNAFVERIFNVRYTNERNRLGLETVKSELCVFFNINSSCTDFKERVVSNKTLLKAVASNAKYVKKK
;
A
#
# COMPACT_ATOMS: atom_id res chain seq x y z
N MET A 1 40.65 21.54 -40.51
CA MET A 1 41.64 20.44 -40.56
C MET A 1 42.10 20.16 -39.15
N GLN A 2 41.30 19.37 -38.46
CA GLN A 2 41.65 18.49 -37.34
C GLN A 2 40.39 17.66 -37.07
N GLU A 3 40.61 16.36 -36.96
CA GLU A 3 39.68 15.26 -37.26
C GLU A 3 38.63 15.05 -36.17
N GLU A 4 37.39 14.79 -36.60
CA GLU A 4 36.35 14.15 -35.80
C GLU A 4 36.62 12.64 -35.77
N GLU A 5 37.07 12.11 -34.62
CA GLU A 5 36.97 10.68 -34.34
C GLU A 5 35.61 10.37 -33.72
N ALA A 6 34.76 9.72 -34.50
CA ALA A 6 33.47 9.18 -34.08
C ALA A 6 33.65 7.96 -33.17
N PHE A 7 33.35 8.10 -31.88
CA PHE A 7 33.23 6.95 -30.98
C PHE A 7 31.82 6.36 -31.08
N THR A 8 31.65 5.39 -31.99
CA THR A 8 30.44 4.56 -32.07
C THR A 8 30.41 3.55 -30.93
N SER A 9 29.63 3.83 -29.88
CA SER A 9 29.22 2.83 -28.89
C SER A 9 27.74 2.49 -29.11
N SER A 10 27.51 1.43 -29.88
CA SER A 10 26.20 0.82 -30.14
C SER A 10 25.81 -0.15 -29.02
N ALA A 11 25.72 0.31 -27.78
CA ALA A 11 25.09 -0.46 -26.71
C ALA A 11 23.61 -0.04 -26.61
N THR A 12 22.75 -0.76 -27.33
CA THR A 12 21.29 -0.65 -27.15
C THR A 12 20.97 -0.99 -25.69
N PRO A 13 20.22 -0.15 -24.94
CA PRO A 13 19.83 -0.47 -23.57
C PRO A 13 19.07 -1.80 -23.57
N SER A 14 19.37 -2.69 -22.62
CA SER A 14 18.65 -3.95 -22.48
C SER A 14 17.15 -3.69 -22.43
N LYS A 15 16.41 -4.29 -23.37
CA LYS A 15 14.94 -4.19 -23.41
C LYS A 15 14.43 -4.61 -22.04
N LYS A 16 13.72 -3.70 -21.36
CA LYS A 16 12.91 -4.03 -20.17
C LYS A 16 12.13 -5.31 -20.46
N ILE A 17 12.33 -6.34 -19.65
CA ILE A 17 11.56 -7.58 -19.72
C ILE A 17 10.09 -7.21 -19.59
N ARG A 18 9.37 -7.23 -20.71
CA ARG A 18 7.92 -7.09 -20.72
C ARG A 18 7.36 -8.19 -19.82
N ARG A 19 6.47 -7.84 -18.89
CA ARG A 19 5.69 -8.84 -18.16
C ARG A 19 5.06 -9.77 -19.18
N MET A 20 5.43 -11.06 -19.15
CA MET A 20 4.81 -12.04 -20.02
C MET A 20 3.39 -12.28 -19.51
N CYS A 21 2.40 -11.80 -20.26
CA CYS A 21 1.01 -12.21 -20.13
C CYS A 21 0.77 -13.55 -20.85
N HIS A 22 1.83 -14.28 -21.21
CA HIS A 22 1.81 -15.50 -22.00
C HIS A 22 2.46 -16.65 -21.24
N TYR A 23 2.04 -17.87 -21.55
CA TYR A 23 2.58 -19.13 -21.10
C TYR A 23 4.10 -19.15 -21.28
N ASN A 24 4.83 -19.39 -20.19
CA ASN A 24 6.28 -19.48 -20.22
C ASN A 24 6.71 -20.86 -20.69
N LYS A 25 7.33 -20.95 -21.88
CA LYS A 25 7.86 -22.22 -22.42
C LYS A 25 8.91 -22.87 -21.52
N ASP A 26 9.62 -22.10 -20.68
CA ASP A 26 10.61 -22.66 -19.74
C ASP A 26 9.97 -23.56 -18.68
N TRP A 27 8.66 -23.46 -18.47
CA TRP A 27 7.93 -24.38 -17.59
C TRP A 27 7.92 -25.81 -18.11
N GLU A 28 8.01 -26.04 -19.42
CA GLU A 28 8.07 -27.39 -19.98
C GLU A 28 9.39 -28.09 -19.64
N ASN A 29 10.47 -27.32 -19.49
CA ASN A 29 11.77 -27.82 -19.07
C ASN A 29 11.81 -28.15 -17.57
N LYS A 30 11.07 -27.39 -16.77
CA LYS A 30 11.05 -27.52 -15.30
C LYS A 30 9.98 -28.50 -14.81
N TYR A 31 8.89 -28.65 -15.56
CA TYR A 31 7.71 -29.43 -15.22
C TYR A 31 7.26 -30.23 -16.44
N SER A 32 7.77 -31.46 -16.56
CA SER A 32 7.51 -32.35 -17.71
C SER A 32 6.01 -32.65 -17.94
N TRP A 33 5.21 -32.53 -16.87
CA TRP A 33 3.77 -32.73 -16.86
C TRP A 33 2.95 -31.51 -17.31
N ILE A 34 3.58 -30.38 -17.64
CA ILE A 34 2.91 -29.18 -18.15
C ILE A 34 3.21 -29.01 -19.65
N THR A 35 2.23 -28.49 -20.40
CA THR A 35 2.47 -27.89 -21.72
C THR A 35 1.57 -26.67 -21.92
N LYS A 36 1.86 -25.89 -22.96
CA LYS A 36 1.04 -24.76 -23.38
C LYS A 36 -0.36 -25.25 -23.80
N ALA A 37 -1.41 -24.60 -23.30
CA ALA A 37 -2.76 -24.83 -23.79
C ALA A 37 -2.98 -24.17 -25.16
N ASN A 38 -4.13 -24.40 -25.81
CA ASN A 38 -4.44 -23.74 -27.09
C ASN A 38 -4.47 -22.20 -27.00
N VAL A 39 -4.64 -21.65 -25.80
CA VAL A 39 -4.61 -20.22 -25.54
C VAL A 39 -3.27 -19.83 -24.94
N ASP A 40 -2.66 -18.78 -25.48
CA ASP A 40 -1.35 -18.28 -25.11
C ASP A 40 -1.20 -17.90 -23.64
N THR A 41 -2.26 -17.84 -22.84
CA THR A 41 -2.25 -17.44 -21.43
C THR A 41 -2.42 -18.61 -20.45
N ARG A 42 -2.66 -19.84 -20.93
CA ARG A 42 -3.07 -20.97 -20.10
C ARG A 42 -2.08 -22.14 -20.15
N ALA A 43 -1.96 -22.84 -19.03
CA ALA A 43 -1.17 -24.06 -18.90
C ALA A 43 -2.08 -25.28 -18.90
N TYR A 44 -1.68 -26.33 -19.62
CA TYR A 44 -2.35 -27.62 -19.72
C TYR A 44 -1.56 -28.68 -18.96
N CYS A 45 -2.22 -29.42 -18.08
CA CYS A 45 -1.64 -30.55 -17.38
C CYS A 45 -1.78 -31.82 -18.20
N LYS A 46 -0.66 -32.45 -18.57
CA LYS A 46 -0.63 -33.72 -19.31
C LYS A 46 -1.14 -34.91 -18.49
N ILE A 47 -1.04 -34.83 -17.15
CA ILE A 47 -1.44 -35.91 -16.24
C ILE A 47 -2.96 -35.95 -16.09
N CYS A 48 -3.58 -34.82 -15.73
CA CYS A 48 -5.03 -34.74 -15.48
C CYS A 48 -5.85 -34.17 -16.64
N ARG A 49 -5.19 -33.85 -17.77
CA ARG A 49 -5.81 -33.32 -19.00
C ARG A 49 -6.64 -32.04 -18.80
N ASN A 50 -6.29 -31.25 -17.80
CA ASN A 50 -7.00 -30.01 -17.45
C ASN A 50 -6.16 -28.75 -17.70
N GLU A 51 -6.83 -27.68 -18.10
CA GLU A 51 -6.28 -26.32 -18.20
C GLU A 51 -6.57 -25.53 -16.92
N PHE A 52 -5.62 -24.73 -16.41
CA PHE A 52 -5.84 -23.98 -15.16
C PHE A 52 -5.43 -22.50 -15.21
N ALA A 53 -6.32 -21.64 -14.69
CA ALA A 53 -6.11 -20.25 -14.27
C ALA A 53 -7.26 -19.81 -13.32
N VAL A 54 -6.99 -19.57 -12.03
CA VAL A 54 -8.04 -19.39 -11.00
C VAL A 54 -8.88 -18.11 -11.18
N ALA A 55 -8.30 -17.02 -11.69
CA ALA A 55 -9.00 -15.76 -11.88
C ALA A 55 -9.78 -15.64 -13.22
N GLU A 56 -9.61 -16.60 -14.14
CA GLU A 56 -10.25 -16.56 -15.47
C GLU A 56 -11.57 -17.33 -15.55
N GLU A 57 -11.93 -18.13 -14.52
CA GLU A 57 -13.13 -18.97 -14.51
C GLU A 57 -14.41 -18.20 -14.90
N PHE A 58 -14.51 -16.93 -14.48
CA PHE A 58 -15.63 -16.05 -14.80
C PHE A 58 -15.29 -14.93 -15.80
N SER A 59 -14.01 -14.71 -16.12
CA SER A 59 -13.55 -13.53 -16.89
C SER A 59 -13.80 -13.65 -18.40
N HIS A 60 -13.91 -14.87 -18.93
CA HIS A 60 -14.09 -15.12 -20.37
C HIS A 60 -15.23 -16.10 -20.73
N ALA A 61 -16.03 -16.51 -19.75
CA ALA A 61 -17.10 -17.50 -19.95
C ALA A 61 -18.46 -16.90 -19.55
N ALA A 62 -19.17 -16.32 -20.53
CA ALA A 62 -20.48 -15.69 -20.33
C ALA A 62 -21.48 -16.64 -19.65
N LYS A 63 -21.46 -17.92 -20.04
CA LYS A 63 -22.30 -18.97 -19.43
C LYS A 63 -21.95 -19.20 -17.95
N LYS A 64 -20.66 -19.34 -17.60
CA LYS A 64 -20.23 -19.52 -16.20
C LYS A 64 -20.56 -18.30 -15.33
N ARG A 65 -20.43 -17.10 -15.89
CA ARG A 65 -20.85 -15.85 -15.24
C ARG A 65 -22.36 -15.80 -15.01
N GLN A 66 -23.16 -16.29 -15.95
CA GLN A 66 -24.61 -16.36 -15.81
C GLN A 66 -25.03 -17.37 -14.73
N ASN A 67 -24.46 -18.58 -14.76
CA ASN A 67 -24.68 -19.58 -13.71
C ASN A 67 -24.29 -19.05 -12.32
N LEU A 68 -23.20 -18.28 -12.22
CA LEU A 68 -22.83 -17.63 -10.97
C LEU A 68 -23.89 -16.59 -10.53
N LYS A 69 -24.43 -15.78 -11.46
CA LYS A 69 -25.50 -14.82 -11.12
C LYS A 69 -26.74 -15.51 -10.56
N GLU A 70 -27.14 -16.64 -11.15
CA GLU A 70 -28.24 -17.47 -10.64
C GLU A 70 -27.98 -17.94 -9.20
N CYS A 71 -26.72 -18.27 -8.86
CA CYS A 71 -26.34 -18.55 -7.48
C CYS A 71 -26.47 -17.31 -6.58
N PHE A 72 -26.12 -16.11 -7.03
CA PHE A 72 -26.31 -14.88 -6.25
C PHE A 72 -27.79 -14.56 -6.02
N GLU A 73 -28.64 -14.78 -7.01
CA GLU A 73 -30.10 -14.64 -6.93
C GLU A 73 -30.69 -15.63 -5.91
N PHE A 74 -30.22 -16.88 -5.90
CA PHE A 74 -30.61 -17.88 -4.90
C PHE A 74 -30.32 -17.46 -3.46
N TYR A 75 -29.21 -16.73 -3.23
CA TYR A 75 -28.86 -16.19 -1.91
C TYR A 75 -29.44 -14.80 -1.65
N GLU A 76 -30.34 -14.30 -2.50
CA GLU A 76 -30.93 -12.95 -2.42
C GLU A 76 -29.87 -11.85 -2.29
N SER A 77 -28.73 -12.05 -2.94
CA SER A 77 -27.52 -11.23 -2.77
C SER A 77 -27.17 -10.47 -4.05
N LYS A 78 -26.72 -9.22 -3.91
CA LYS A 78 -26.29 -8.41 -5.06
C LYS A 78 -25.06 -9.04 -5.71
N PHE A 79 -25.13 -9.30 -7.02
CA PHE A 79 -24.00 -9.79 -7.79
C PHE A 79 -22.77 -8.89 -7.63
N LYS A 80 -21.63 -9.52 -7.30
CA LYS A 80 -20.32 -8.88 -7.23
C LYS A 80 -19.35 -9.66 -8.10
N GLU A 81 -18.61 -8.96 -8.96
CA GLU A 81 -17.57 -9.61 -9.76
C GLU A 81 -16.47 -10.20 -8.88
N VAL A 82 -15.98 -11.40 -9.20
CA VAL A 82 -14.84 -11.98 -8.51
C VAL A 82 -13.59 -11.20 -8.91
N LEU A 83 -12.84 -10.70 -7.93
CA LEU A 83 -11.66 -9.89 -8.18
C LEU A 83 -10.44 -10.78 -8.43
N ARG A 84 -9.67 -10.44 -9.46
CA ARG A 84 -8.36 -11.04 -9.72
C ARG A 84 -7.30 -10.47 -8.77
N HIS A 85 -6.58 -11.34 -8.07
CA HIS A 85 -5.35 -10.95 -7.39
C HIS A 85 -4.27 -10.56 -8.42
N VAL A 86 -3.61 -9.42 -8.19
CA VAL A 86 -2.47 -8.94 -8.95
C VAL A 86 -1.22 -9.07 -8.07
N PRO A 87 -0.31 -10.03 -8.35
CA PRO A 87 0.86 -10.30 -7.50
C PRO A 87 1.75 -9.10 -7.22
N THR A 88 1.80 -8.15 -8.16
CA THR A 88 2.63 -6.95 -8.04
C THR A 88 1.99 -5.81 -7.25
N ARG A 89 0.77 -6.00 -6.73
CA ARG A 89 0.07 -5.02 -5.89
C ARG A 89 -0.42 -5.75 -4.66
N TRP A 90 0.34 -5.65 -3.57
CA TRP A 90 0.09 -6.37 -2.32
C TRP A 90 -1.36 -6.20 -1.83
N LEU A 91 -1.90 -4.98 -1.93
CA LEU A 91 -3.29 -4.62 -1.57
C LEU A 91 -4.37 -5.41 -2.35
N SER A 92 -4.04 -5.95 -3.52
CA SER A 92 -5.02 -6.66 -4.35
C SER A 92 -5.42 -8.01 -3.76
N LEU A 93 -4.54 -8.66 -2.99
CA LEU A 93 -4.85 -9.97 -2.40
C LEU A 93 -5.92 -9.83 -1.31
N PHE A 94 -5.78 -8.82 -0.44
CA PHE A 94 -6.78 -8.56 0.61
C PHE A 94 -8.14 -8.24 -0.01
N LYS A 95 -8.19 -7.32 -0.98
CA LYS A 95 -9.41 -6.98 -1.70
C LYS A 95 -10.04 -8.18 -2.41
N ALA A 96 -9.23 -9.07 -2.99
CA ALA A 96 -9.72 -10.29 -3.62
C ALA A 96 -10.30 -11.27 -2.59
N LEU A 97 -9.60 -11.51 -1.48
CA LEU A 97 -10.08 -12.36 -0.39
C LEU A 97 -11.35 -11.82 0.25
N ASP A 98 -11.41 -10.52 0.50
CA ASP A 98 -12.59 -9.83 1.03
C ASP A 98 -13.80 -9.98 0.09
N ARG A 99 -13.57 -9.86 -1.22
CA ARG A 99 -14.60 -10.13 -2.23
C ARG A 99 -15.06 -11.59 -2.19
N VAL A 100 -14.13 -12.54 -2.12
CA VAL A 100 -14.44 -13.97 -2.06
C VAL A 100 -15.27 -14.29 -0.82
N LEU A 101 -14.85 -13.82 0.36
CA LEU A 101 -15.56 -14.07 1.62
C LEU A 101 -16.93 -13.38 1.67
N SER A 102 -17.05 -12.16 1.16
CA SER A 102 -18.33 -11.44 1.09
C SER A 102 -19.30 -12.02 0.05
N SER A 103 -18.84 -12.96 -0.77
CA SER A 103 -19.63 -13.65 -1.79
C SER A 103 -19.55 -15.18 -1.63
N TRP A 104 -19.15 -15.64 -0.43
CA TRP A 104 -18.72 -17.03 -0.24
C TRP A 104 -19.85 -18.02 -0.47
N GLY A 105 -21.06 -17.74 0.03
CA GLY A 105 -22.24 -18.57 -0.20
C GLY A 105 -22.52 -18.84 -1.68
N PRO A 106 -22.77 -17.81 -2.50
CA PRO A 106 -22.97 -17.96 -3.95
C PRO A 106 -21.82 -18.68 -4.66
N LEU A 107 -20.57 -18.34 -4.33
CA LEU A 107 -19.39 -18.97 -4.94
C LEU A 107 -19.29 -20.45 -4.59
N LYS A 108 -19.50 -20.80 -3.31
CA LYS A 108 -19.50 -22.16 -2.82
C LYS A 108 -20.58 -23.00 -3.51
N LYS A 109 -21.82 -22.50 -3.61
CA LYS A 109 -22.90 -23.16 -4.35
C LYS A 109 -22.51 -23.45 -5.80
N TYR A 110 -22.01 -22.43 -6.52
CA TYR A 110 -21.56 -22.60 -7.90
C TYR A 110 -20.50 -23.70 -8.04
N PHE A 111 -19.46 -23.69 -7.20
CA PHE A 111 -18.40 -24.69 -7.29
C PHE A 111 -18.82 -26.10 -6.85
N LEU A 112 -19.80 -26.21 -5.94
CA LEU A 112 -20.41 -27.50 -5.58
C LEU A 112 -21.23 -28.06 -6.75
N GLU A 113 -22.01 -27.21 -7.43
CA GLU A 113 -22.82 -27.59 -8.61
C GLU A 113 -21.96 -28.01 -9.81
N LEU A 114 -20.76 -27.45 -9.98
CA LEU A 114 -19.79 -27.94 -10.97
C LEU A 114 -19.37 -29.39 -10.72
N GLY A 115 -19.32 -29.80 -9.46
CA GLY A 115 -18.89 -31.13 -9.03
C GLY A 115 -17.38 -31.37 -9.14
N VAL A 116 -16.92 -32.48 -8.56
CA VAL A 116 -15.49 -32.85 -8.46
C VAL A 116 -14.76 -32.90 -9.81
N ASN A 117 -15.47 -33.28 -10.87
CA ASN A 117 -14.86 -33.47 -12.20
C ASN A 117 -14.62 -32.14 -12.94
N ASN A 118 -15.42 -31.10 -12.65
CA ASN A 118 -15.33 -29.82 -13.36
C ASN A 118 -14.82 -28.68 -12.46
N CYS A 119 -14.70 -28.90 -11.16
CA CYS A 119 -14.12 -27.96 -10.22
C CYS A 119 -12.60 -28.13 -10.14
N SER A 120 -11.86 -27.03 -9.96
CA SER A 120 -10.42 -27.09 -9.70
C SER A 120 -10.15 -27.96 -8.47
N PRO A 121 -9.21 -28.92 -8.51
CA PRO A 121 -8.91 -29.78 -7.35
C PRO A 121 -8.57 -28.99 -6.08
N ALA A 122 -7.92 -27.84 -6.22
CA ALA A 122 -7.60 -26.96 -5.09
C ALA A 122 -8.84 -26.32 -4.48
N ILE A 123 -9.81 -25.89 -5.30
CA ILE A 123 -11.08 -25.33 -4.82
C ILE A 123 -11.96 -26.44 -4.25
N TRP A 124 -12.04 -27.58 -4.95
CA TRP A 124 -12.78 -28.75 -4.49
C TRP A 124 -12.28 -29.23 -3.14
N ALA A 125 -10.97 -29.25 -2.89
CA ALA A 125 -10.40 -29.60 -1.59
C ALA A 125 -10.90 -28.71 -0.44
N ILE A 126 -11.31 -27.46 -0.71
CA ILE A 126 -11.82 -26.53 0.30
C ILE A 126 -13.30 -26.82 0.62
N ILE A 127 -14.09 -27.19 -0.38
CA ILE A 127 -15.56 -27.27 -0.30
C ILE A 127 -16.12 -28.70 -0.25
N LYS A 128 -15.31 -29.73 -0.57
CA LYS A 128 -15.75 -31.12 -0.74
C LYS A 128 -16.46 -31.70 0.49
N ASP A 129 -16.03 -31.31 1.69
CA ASP A 129 -16.53 -31.86 2.95
C ASP A 129 -17.91 -31.29 3.32
N GLN A 130 -18.46 -30.43 2.46
CA GLN A 130 -19.75 -29.75 2.64
C GLN A 130 -20.80 -30.21 1.63
N LYS A 131 -20.50 -31.27 0.86
CA LYS A 131 -21.37 -31.79 -0.20
C LYS A 131 -22.66 -32.42 0.35
N ASP A 132 -22.57 -33.11 1.49
CA ASP A 132 -23.69 -33.87 2.09
C ASP A 132 -24.37 -33.14 3.25
N ASN A 133 -23.76 -32.05 3.73
CA ASN A 133 -24.33 -31.19 4.76
C ASN A 133 -23.86 -29.77 4.43
N PRO A 134 -24.65 -28.97 3.68
CA PRO A 134 -24.27 -27.63 3.30
C PRO A 134 -24.16 -26.82 4.58
N THR A 135 -22.94 -26.70 5.10
CA THR A 135 -22.74 -25.95 6.33
C THR A 135 -23.25 -24.54 6.08
N THR A 136 -24.24 -24.17 6.89
CA THR A 136 -24.70 -22.80 7.03
C THR A 136 -23.50 -21.93 7.42
N GLU A 137 -23.65 -20.60 7.34
CA GLU A 137 -22.60 -19.63 7.73
C GLU A 137 -21.96 -19.90 9.12
N THR A 138 -22.56 -20.77 9.93
CA THR A 138 -22.18 -21.11 11.29
C THR A 138 -21.09 -22.19 11.44
N ASN A 139 -20.84 -23.07 10.46
CA ASN A 139 -19.92 -24.22 10.63
C ASN A 139 -18.85 -24.30 9.51
N PRO A 140 -17.75 -23.54 9.61
CA PRO A 140 -16.73 -23.57 8.58
C PRO A 140 -15.92 -24.87 8.57
N THR A 141 -15.46 -25.32 7.39
CA THR A 141 -14.51 -26.45 7.29
C THR A 141 -13.12 -26.06 7.80
N TYR A 142 -12.30 -27.08 8.09
CA TYR A 142 -10.88 -26.92 8.39
C TYR A 142 -10.17 -26.01 7.37
N THR A 143 -10.41 -26.21 6.08
CA THR A 143 -9.76 -25.40 5.04
C THR A 143 -10.34 -23.98 4.93
N GLU A 144 -11.65 -23.79 5.17
CA GLU A 144 -12.24 -22.45 5.24
C GLU A 144 -11.69 -21.61 6.40
N LEU A 145 -11.28 -22.24 7.51
CA LEU A 145 -10.64 -21.54 8.62
C LEU A 145 -9.32 -20.87 8.21
N TYR A 146 -8.56 -21.46 7.28
CA TYR A 146 -7.39 -20.78 6.71
C TYR A 146 -7.77 -19.56 5.87
N LEU A 147 -8.92 -19.57 5.18
CA LEU A 147 -9.40 -18.39 4.44
C LEU A 147 -9.75 -17.26 5.41
N TYR A 148 -10.49 -17.58 6.49
CA TYR A 148 -10.83 -16.60 7.53
C TYR A 148 -9.60 -16.06 8.26
N PHE A 149 -8.65 -16.93 8.60
CA PHE A 149 -7.38 -16.52 9.17
C PHE A 149 -6.60 -15.61 8.23
N THR A 150 -6.46 -16.00 6.95
CA THR A 150 -5.71 -15.22 5.97
C THR A 150 -6.33 -13.84 5.80
N HIS A 151 -7.66 -13.74 5.74
CA HIS A 151 -8.35 -12.45 5.69
C HIS A 151 -8.06 -11.59 6.92
N ASN A 152 -8.21 -12.13 8.14
CA ASN A 152 -7.91 -11.40 9.38
C ASN A 152 -6.43 -11.00 9.52
N PHE A 153 -5.52 -11.89 9.14
CA PHE A 153 -4.10 -11.64 9.09
C PHE A 153 -3.79 -10.48 8.13
N MET A 154 -4.30 -10.54 6.91
CA MET A 154 -4.09 -9.53 5.89
C MET A 154 -4.78 -8.20 6.20
N ALA A 155 -5.91 -8.19 6.92
CA ALA A 155 -6.57 -6.97 7.37
C ALA A 155 -5.61 -6.11 8.22
N SER A 156 -4.81 -6.74 9.07
CA SER A 156 -3.81 -6.05 9.90
C SER A 156 -2.75 -5.31 9.06
N PHE A 157 -2.37 -5.88 7.92
CA PHE A 157 -1.46 -5.21 6.97
C PHE A 157 -2.18 -4.12 6.18
N GLN A 158 -3.41 -4.39 5.75
CA GLN A 158 -4.21 -3.45 4.97
C GLN A 158 -4.46 -2.14 5.72
N GLU A 159 -4.79 -2.20 7.01
CA GLU A 159 -5.00 -1.03 7.86
C GLU A 159 -3.76 -0.11 7.88
N VAL A 160 -2.59 -0.69 8.09
CA VAL A 160 -1.33 0.05 8.17
C VAL A 160 -0.90 0.55 6.80
N LEU A 161 -1.10 -0.22 5.73
CA LEU A 161 -0.81 0.25 4.38
C LEU A 161 -1.68 1.45 3.99
N LEU A 162 -2.99 1.41 4.28
CA LEU A 162 -3.88 2.54 4.03
C LEU A 162 -3.47 3.78 4.84
N LEU A 163 -3.02 3.57 6.08
CA LEU A 163 -2.47 4.64 6.90
C LEU A 163 -1.21 5.23 6.23
N LEU A 164 -0.21 4.42 5.90
CA LEU A 164 1.05 4.91 5.30
C LEU A 164 0.90 5.48 3.88
N GLU A 165 -0.13 5.06 3.16
CA GLU A 165 -0.50 5.59 1.85
C GLU A 165 -1.37 6.85 1.96
N ASN A 166 -1.82 7.25 3.15
CA ASN A 166 -2.59 8.47 3.33
C ASN A 166 -1.75 9.72 2.94
N ASN A 167 -2.41 10.80 2.54
CA ASN A 167 -1.82 12.11 2.30
C ASN A 167 -1.37 12.80 3.60
N ASP A 168 -1.95 12.42 4.73
CA ASP A 168 -1.74 13.11 6.00
C ASP A 168 -0.66 12.46 6.88
N THR A 169 -0.11 11.31 6.49
CA THR A 169 0.85 10.59 7.33
C THR A 169 2.23 11.20 7.20
N LEU A 170 2.70 11.78 8.31
CA LEU A 170 3.96 12.50 8.40
C LEU A 170 5.06 11.64 9.03
N ALA A 171 6.32 11.99 8.74
CA ALA A 171 7.49 11.23 9.17
C ALA A 171 7.61 11.08 10.69
N PHE A 172 7.11 12.05 11.47
CA PHE A 172 7.09 11.95 12.93
C PHE A 172 6.08 10.93 13.48
N SER A 173 5.07 10.54 12.70
CA SER A 173 4.11 9.49 13.08
C SER A 173 4.57 8.08 12.67
N LEU A 174 5.49 7.96 11.72
CA LEU A 174 5.86 6.69 11.08
C LEU A 174 6.37 5.64 12.08
N HIS A 175 7.28 6.02 12.96
CA HIS A 175 7.86 5.09 13.93
C HIS A 175 6.81 4.49 14.86
N ASN A 176 5.89 5.33 15.34
CA ASN A 176 4.79 4.89 16.22
C ASN A 176 3.83 3.96 15.46
N ASN A 177 3.45 4.33 14.23
CA ASN A 177 2.57 3.51 13.39
C ASN A 177 3.16 2.12 13.13
N MET A 178 4.45 2.05 12.78
CA MET A 178 5.14 0.78 12.55
C MET A 178 5.28 -0.04 13.84
N THR A 179 5.57 0.62 14.96
CA THR A 179 5.70 -0.04 16.27
C THR A 179 4.37 -0.65 16.71
N GLN A 180 3.30 0.14 16.64
CA GLN A 180 1.94 -0.35 16.93
C GLN A 180 1.54 -1.51 16.01
N PHE A 181 1.92 -1.47 14.73
CA PHE A 181 1.68 -2.56 13.81
C PHE A 181 2.38 -3.85 14.26
N ARG A 182 3.70 -3.78 14.49
CA ARG A 182 4.48 -4.94 14.97
C ARG A 182 3.90 -5.48 16.27
N ASP A 183 3.65 -4.60 17.24
CA ASP A 183 3.17 -4.99 18.57
C ASP A 183 1.78 -5.62 18.51
N THR A 184 0.92 -5.17 17.58
CA THR A 184 -0.38 -5.79 17.33
C THR A 184 -0.21 -7.23 16.82
N ILE A 185 0.73 -7.48 15.90
CA ILE A 185 0.99 -8.84 15.40
C ILE A 185 1.61 -9.72 16.48
N VAL A 186 2.57 -9.20 17.24
CA VAL A 186 3.18 -9.89 18.39
C VAL A 186 2.13 -10.27 19.42
N LYS A 187 1.22 -9.35 19.76
CA LYS A 187 0.12 -9.59 20.67
C LYS A 187 -0.84 -10.65 20.14
N LYS A 188 -1.24 -10.58 18.87
CA LYS A 188 -2.08 -11.63 18.24
C LYS A 188 -1.42 -13.01 18.28
N ASN A 189 -0.10 -13.07 18.11
CA ASN A 189 0.67 -14.31 18.22
C ASN A 189 0.69 -14.84 19.66
N TYR A 190 0.96 -13.98 20.65
CA TYR A 190 0.99 -14.36 22.06
C TYR A 190 -0.39 -14.79 22.59
N ASP A 191 -1.44 -14.05 22.24
CA ASP A 191 -2.82 -14.31 22.66
C ASP A 191 -3.49 -15.48 21.87
N GLU A 192 -2.75 -16.12 20.96
CA GLU A 192 -3.28 -17.10 19.99
C GLU A 192 -4.56 -16.62 19.28
N HIS A 193 -4.57 -15.34 18.88
CA HIS A 193 -5.73 -14.70 18.28
C HIS A 193 -5.67 -14.76 16.75
N PHE A 194 -6.44 -15.66 16.16
CA PHE A 194 -6.48 -15.91 14.70
C PHE A 194 -7.67 -15.25 13.97
N GLY A 195 -8.45 -14.43 14.68
CA GLY A 195 -9.68 -13.81 14.19
C GLY A 195 -10.93 -14.44 14.79
N MET A 196 -12.02 -13.67 14.86
CA MET A 196 -13.21 -14.06 15.64
C MET A 196 -13.91 -15.30 15.09
N LYS A 197 -14.07 -15.42 13.77
CA LYS A 197 -14.69 -16.62 13.16
C LYS A 197 -13.90 -17.90 13.47
N VAL A 198 -12.57 -17.83 13.46
CA VAL A 198 -11.71 -18.96 13.82
C VAL A 198 -11.86 -19.30 15.30
N ARG A 199 -11.77 -18.29 16.18
CA ARG A 199 -11.92 -18.46 17.63
C ARG A 199 -13.27 -19.10 17.99
N MET A 200 -14.36 -18.65 17.38
CA MET A 200 -15.69 -19.22 17.60
C MET A 200 -15.78 -20.68 17.13
N SER A 201 -15.13 -21.01 16.01
CA SER A 201 -15.14 -22.37 15.46
C SER A 201 -14.36 -23.36 16.34
N ILE A 202 -13.22 -22.93 16.88
CA ILE A 202 -12.44 -23.70 17.85
C ILE A 202 -13.25 -23.90 19.14
N ASN A 203 -13.85 -22.83 19.68
CA ASN A 203 -14.63 -22.91 20.92
C ASN A 203 -15.84 -23.85 20.82
N LYS A 204 -16.47 -23.92 19.65
CA LYS A 204 -17.59 -24.82 19.39
C LYS A 204 -17.17 -26.25 19.02
N LYS A 205 -15.86 -26.56 19.06
CA LYS A 205 -15.28 -27.88 18.77
C LYS A 205 -15.68 -28.43 17.40
N TYR A 206 -15.62 -27.58 16.38
CA TYR A 206 -15.90 -28.00 14.99
C TYR A 206 -14.76 -28.77 14.34
N LEU A 207 -13.57 -28.69 14.92
CA LEU A 207 -12.38 -29.42 14.50
C LEU A 207 -12.02 -30.46 15.55
N SER A 208 -11.29 -31.50 15.14
CA SER A 208 -10.61 -32.37 16.10
C SER A 208 -9.53 -31.61 16.88
N ASP A 209 -9.09 -32.18 17.99
CA ASP A 209 -7.99 -31.59 18.76
C ASP A 209 -6.71 -31.57 17.92
N GLU A 210 -6.41 -32.61 17.14
CA GLU A 210 -5.25 -32.66 16.25
C GLU A 210 -5.31 -31.59 15.16
N GLU A 211 -6.46 -31.43 14.49
CA GLU A 211 -6.68 -30.40 13.48
C GLU A 211 -6.51 -28.99 14.07
N THR A 212 -7.07 -28.76 15.26
CA THR A 212 -6.95 -27.49 15.97
C THR A 212 -5.49 -27.17 16.26
N GLN A 213 -4.72 -28.14 16.76
CA GLN A 213 -3.30 -27.93 17.08
C GLN A 213 -2.46 -27.66 15.82
N GLU A 214 -2.68 -28.41 14.73
CA GLU A 214 -1.95 -28.19 13.49
C GLU A 214 -2.31 -26.83 12.85
N PHE A 215 -3.59 -26.44 12.88
CA PHE A 215 -4.01 -25.11 12.46
C PHE A 215 -3.28 -24.01 13.25
N LYS A 216 -3.34 -24.08 14.59
CA LYS A 216 -2.72 -23.08 15.47
C LYS A 216 -1.23 -22.95 15.19
N LYS A 217 -0.51 -24.07 15.12
CA LYS A 217 0.91 -24.11 14.80
C LYS A 217 1.23 -23.37 13.50
N LEU A 218 0.50 -23.66 12.42
CA LEU A 218 0.72 -23.02 11.12
C LEU A 218 0.37 -21.52 11.13
N ALA A 219 -0.70 -21.13 11.83
CA ALA A 219 -1.11 -19.74 11.96
C ALA A 219 -0.11 -18.91 12.79
N LEU A 220 0.43 -19.47 13.89
CA LEU A 220 1.48 -18.86 14.70
C LEU A 220 2.78 -18.68 13.89
N ILE A 221 3.18 -19.68 13.10
CA ILE A 221 4.33 -19.56 12.19
C ILE A 221 4.14 -18.39 11.21
N ALA A 222 2.93 -18.16 10.72
CA ALA A 222 2.65 -17.02 9.84
C ALA A 222 2.83 -15.67 10.55
N TYR A 223 2.37 -15.53 11.80
CA TYR A 223 2.62 -14.33 12.59
C TYR A 223 4.11 -14.13 12.90
N GLN A 224 4.83 -15.18 13.29
CA GLN A 224 6.28 -15.12 13.55
C GLN A 224 7.05 -14.67 12.31
N ARG A 225 6.71 -15.21 11.13
CA ARG A 225 7.29 -14.79 9.85
C ARG A 225 6.98 -13.33 9.52
N ALA A 226 5.77 -12.87 9.82
CA ALA A 226 5.40 -11.47 9.65
C ALA A 226 6.26 -10.55 10.52
N VAL A 227 6.39 -10.85 11.82
CA VAL A 227 7.22 -10.05 12.75
C VAL A 227 8.67 -10.04 12.29
N ALA A 228 9.25 -11.20 11.98
CA ALA A 228 10.62 -11.30 11.49
C ALA A 228 10.84 -10.51 10.19
N TYR A 229 9.85 -10.48 9.29
CA TYR A 229 9.89 -9.66 8.09
C TYR A 229 9.88 -8.17 8.43
N LEU A 230 9.00 -7.72 9.35
CA LEU A 230 8.95 -6.32 9.77
C LEU A 230 10.27 -5.88 10.40
N GLU A 231 10.82 -6.67 11.31
CA GLU A 231 12.08 -6.37 12.01
C GLU A 231 13.29 -6.37 11.07
N LYS A 232 13.25 -7.19 10.02
CA LYS A 232 14.27 -7.18 8.96
C LYS A 232 14.28 -5.90 8.14
N TRP A 233 13.10 -5.36 7.82
CA TRP A 233 12.97 -4.25 6.86
C TRP A 233 12.76 -2.88 7.51
N PHE A 234 12.30 -2.84 8.76
CA PHE A 234 12.14 -1.61 9.52
C PHE A 234 13.00 -1.67 10.78
N GLN A 235 13.92 -0.72 10.91
CA GLN A 235 14.77 -0.61 12.10
C GLN A 235 13.95 -0.03 13.25
N PHE A 236 13.47 -0.89 14.15
CA PHE A 236 12.67 -0.45 15.30
C PHE A 236 13.52 0.18 16.41
N GLU A 237 14.69 -0.37 16.72
CA GLU A 237 15.48 0.11 17.87
C GLU A 237 16.15 1.46 17.59
N ASN A 238 16.79 1.57 16.43
CA ASN A 238 17.65 2.70 16.04
C ASN A 238 17.07 3.55 14.90
N SER A 239 15.73 3.62 14.81
CA SER A 239 15.05 4.39 13.76
C SER A 239 15.31 5.89 13.88
N VAL A 240 15.72 6.55 12.80
CA VAL A 240 15.73 8.03 12.73
C VAL A 240 14.32 8.59 12.95
N PHE A 241 13.28 7.91 12.44
CA PHE A 241 11.88 8.27 12.63
C PHE A 241 11.45 8.30 14.10
N ARG A 242 12.13 7.55 14.98
CA ARG A 242 11.89 7.62 16.43
C ARG A 242 12.23 9.02 16.97
N SER A 243 13.29 9.64 16.48
CA SER A 243 13.67 11.00 16.88
C SER A 243 12.70 12.06 16.35
N PHE A 244 12.04 11.78 15.22
CA PHE A 244 11.04 12.69 14.65
C PHE A 244 9.76 12.75 15.50
N SER A 245 9.42 11.67 16.21
CA SER A 245 8.19 11.57 17.00
C SER A 245 8.02 12.64 18.08
N CYS A 246 9.07 13.39 18.44
CA CYS A 246 8.95 14.53 19.33
C CYS A 246 8.10 15.68 18.76
N LEU A 247 7.90 15.72 17.43
CA LEU A 247 7.05 16.70 16.76
C LEU A 247 5.58 16.26 16.66
N ASP A 248 5.23 15.08 17.15
CA ASP A 248 3.85 14.58 17.20
C ASP A 248 3.12 15.20 18.39
N LEU A 249 2.57 16.40 18.19
CA LEU A 249 1.89 17.19 19.22
C LEU A 249 0.66 16.49 19.82
N GLU A 250 0.02 15.55 19.10
CA GLU A 250 -1.05 14.69 19.64
C GLU A 250 -0.58 13.85 20.84
N ARG A 251 0.74 13.63 20.98
CA ARG A 251 1.35 12.85 22.07
C ARG A 251 2.03 13.72 23.13
N GLY A 252 1.92 15.03 23.02
CA GLY A 252 2.51 15.99 23.95
C GLY A 252 3.59 16.86 23.33
N LEU A 253 4.02 17.84 24.15
CA LEU A 253 5.04 18.80 23.75
C LEU A 253 6.44 18.17 23.61
N PRO A 254 7.24 18.61 22.62
CA PRO A 254 8.65 18.27 22.57
C PRO A 254 9.40 18.84 23.78
N THR A 255 10.38 18.09 24.29
CA THR A 255 11.36 18.65 25.22
C THR A 255 12.50 19.32 24.44
N LEU A 256 13.18 20.27 25.07
CA LEU A 256 14.33 20.94 24.46
C LEU A 256 15.40 19.93 24.01
N ASP A 257 15.73 18.94 24.85
CA ASP A 257 16.71 17.90 24.53
C ASP A 257 16.34 17.09 23.28
N LYS A 258 15.05 16.78 23.10
CA LYS A 258 14.56 16.08 21.91
C LYS A 258 14.69 16.95 20.66
N LEU A 259 14.45 18.26 20.76
CA LEU A 259 14.64 19.20 19.66
C LEU A 259 16.11 19.41 19.32
N ILE A 260 16.99 19.51 20.32
CA ILE A 260 18.44 19.59 20.13
C ILE A 260 18.93 18.33 19.40
N LYS A 261 18.51 17.15 19.85
CA LYS A 261 18.82 15.89 19.16
C LYS A 261 18.30 15.86 17.73
N LEU A 262 17.10 16.37 17.48
CA LEU A 262 16.55 16.46 16.13
C LEU A 262 17.35 17.44 15.25
N TRP A 263 17.77 18.58 15.81
CA TRP A 263 18.56 19.58 15.12
C TRP A 263 19.91 19.01 14.67
N THR A 264 20.62 18.34 15.58
CA THR A 264 21.93 17.74 15.26
C THR A 264 21.81 16.65 14.19
N LEU A 265 20.71 15.89 14.17
CA LEU A 265 20.43 14.88 13.14
C LEU A 265 20.11 15.47 11.76
N THR A 266 19.45 16.62 11.71
CA THR A 266 18.90 17.18 10.44
C THR A 266 19.79 18.23 9.80
N ARG A 267 20.70 18.87 10.54
CA ARG A 267 21.44 20.06 10.09
C ARG A 267 22.96 19.98 10.18
N SER A 268 23.53 18.79 10.41
CA SER A 268 24.97 18.51 10.29
C SER A 268 25.88 19.51 11.06
N ASN A 269 26.02 19.30 12.37
CA ASN A 269 26.98 19.95 13.27
C ASN A 269 26.78 21.44 13.60
N ASP A 270 25.70 22.08 13.17
CA ASP A 270 25.34 23.41 13.65
C ASP A 270 24.84 23.37 15.10
N THR A 271 25.40 24.23 15.97
CA THR A 271 24.83 24.47 17.29
C THR A 271 23.40 25.03 17.16
N PRO A 272 22.40 24.45 17.84
CA PRO A 272 21.05 25.01 17.85
C PRO A 272 21.06 26.46 18.36
N PRO A 273 20.35 27.39 17.71
CA PRO A 273 20.23 28.76 18.19
C PRO A 273 19.53 28.83 19.54
N GLU A 274 19.97 29.73 20.43
CA GLU A 274 19.31 29.98 21.73
C GLU A 274 17.82 30.35 21.58
N ALA A 275 17.47 31.01 20.46
CA ALA A 275 16.10 31.33 20.11
C ALA A 275 15.18 30.10 20.06
N LEU A 276 15.70 28.89 19.80
CA LEU A 276 14.91 27.65 19.82
C LEU A 276 14.24 27.39 21.18
N TYR A 277 14.91 27.75 22.29
CA TYR A 277 14.32 27.64 23.62
C TYR A 277 13.16 28.61 23.79
N SER A 278 13.34 29.85 23.36
CA SER A 278 12.28 30.89 23.44
C SER A 278 11.07 30.50 22.59
N GLU A 279 11.31 29.97 21.38
CA GLU A 279 10.24 29.47 20.50
C GLU A 279 9.47 28.29 21.11
N LEU A 280 10.17 27.37 21.78
CA LEU A 280 9.53 26.27 22.52
C LEU A 280 8.69 26.78 23.70
N ALA A 281 9.15 27.82 24.40
CA ALA A 281 8.39 28.43 25.49
C ALA A 281 7.07 29.04 24.98
N ILE A 282 7.09 29.68 23.80
CA ILE A 282 5.88 30.20 23.14
C ILE A 282 4.94 29.05 22.75
N LEU A 283 5.45 27.99 22.11
CA LEU A 283 4.63 26.82 21.79
C LEU A 283 3.96 26.25 23.06
N SER A 284 4.70 26.18 24.15
CA SER A 284 4.20 25.66 25.43
C SER A 284 3.07 26.51 26.01
N SER A 285 3.11 27.83 25.85
CA SER A 285 2.07 28.73 26.38
C SER A 285 0.76 28.64 25.61
N VAL A 286 0.82 28.32 24.30
CA VAL A 286 -0.38 28.23 23.45
C VAL A 286 -0.87 26.80 23.21
N TYR A 287 -0.11 25.78 23.61
CA TYR A 287 -0.38 24.36 23.31
C TYR A 287 -1.81 23.90 23.64
N GLN A 288 -2.33 24.28 24.81
CA GLN A 288 -3.69 23.88 25.24
C GLN A 288 -4.81 24.47 24.37
N SER A 289 -4.51 25.51 23.59
CA SER A 289 -5.46 26.14 22.65
C SER A 289 -5.37 25.60 21.23
N LEU A 290 -4.42 24.69 20.96
CA LEU A 290 -4.27 24.08 19.65
C LEU A 290 -5.23 22.89 19.54
N GLU A 291 -5.91 22.80 18.40
CA GLU A 291 -6.89 21.76 18.10
C GLU A 291 -6.56 21.05 16.78
N GLY A 292 -7.04 19.82 16.63
CA GLY A 292 -6.87 19.01 15.42
C GLY A 292 -5.72 18.01 15.52
N LYS A 293 -5.25 17.54 14.36
CA LYS A 293 -4.09 16.64 14.30
C LYS A 293 -2.80 17.41 14.49
N SER A 294 -1.69 16.72 14.72
CA SER A 294 -0.36 17.32 14.88
C SER A 294 -0.01 18.33 13.77
N VAL A 295 -0.37 18.03 12.52
CA VAL A 295 -0.13 18.96 11.40
C VAL A 295 -0.96 20.25 11.49
N ASP A 296 -2.23 20.13 11.89
CA ASP A 296 -3.15 21.26 12.03
C ASP A 296 -2.70 22.16 13.18
N MET A 297 -2.26 21.55 14.28
CA MET A 297 -1.67 22.26 15.42
C MET A 297 -0.43 23.06 15.01
N TRP A 298 0.49 22.47 14.26
CA TRP A 298 1.67 23.18 13.73
C TRP A 298 1.28 24.32 12.79
N CYS A 299 0.36 24.08 11.86
CA CYS A 299 -0.14 25.13 10.95
C CYS A 299 -0.78 26.29 11.71
N SER A 300 -1.62 26.00 12.71
CA SER A 300 -2.25 26.99 13.57
C SER A 300 -1.22 27.81 14.34
N PHE A 301 -0.23 27.15 14.95
CA PHE A 301 0.87 27.79 15.66
C PHE A 301 1.66 28.75 14.77
N PHE A 302 2.16 28.28 13.62
CA PHE A 302 2.97 29.10 12.71
C PHE A 302 2.18 30.20 11.99
N SER A 303 0.84 30.14 12.00
CA SER A 303 0.00 31.22 11.47
C SER A 303 -0.10 32.43 12.40
N LYS A 304 0.16 32.24 13.70
CA LYS A 304 0.02 33.25 14.76
C LYS A 304 1.36 33.69 15.33
N GLU A 305 2.28 32.74 15.51
CA GLU A 305 3.52 32.94 16.23
C GLU A 305 4.74 32.90 15.29
N SER A 306 5.72 33.75 15.58
CA SER A 306 7.00 33.72 14.88
C SER A 306 7.96 32.74 15.56
N ALA A 307 8.13 31.57 14.95
CA ALA A 307 9.04 30.53 15.45
C ALA A 307 9.88 29.95 14.30
N PRO A 308 10.84 30.73 13.76
CA PRO A 308 11.57 30.36 12.54
C PRO A 308 12.46 29.11 12.69
N ASN A 309 12.97 28.80 13.88
CA ASN A 309 13.84 27.64 14.08
C ASN A 309 13.02 26.35 14.24
N LEU A 310 11.92 26.38 14.99
CA LEU A 310 10.94 25.31 15.04
C LEU A 310 10.33 25.06 13.67
N LEU A 311 9.96 26.12 12.94
CA LEU A 311 9.41 26.00 11.60
C LEU A 311 10.35 25.24 10.67
N LYS A 312 11.66 25.57 10.70
CA LYS A 312 12.67 24.86 9.90
C LYS A 312 12.74 23.36 10.24
N LEU A 313 12.69 23.00 11.52
CA LEU A 313 12.70 21.59 11.95
C LEU A 313 11.45 20.86 11.48
N VAL A 314 10.27 21.44 11.71
CA VAL A 314 8.98 20.85 11.32
C VAL A 314 8.90 20.70 9.81
N GLN A 315 9.24 21.74 9.03
CA GLN A 315 9.27 21.68 7.58
C GLN A 315 10.21 20.60 7.05
N HIS A 316 11.42 20.49 7.65
CA HIS A 316 12.36 19.46 7.25
C HIS A 316 11.79 18.06 7.48
N VAL A 317 11.28 17.76 8.67
CA VAL A 317 10.72 16.43 8.98
C VAL A 317 9.48 16.14 8.13
N CYS A 318 8.57 17.10 7.95
CA CYS A 318 7.38 16.95 7.11
C CYS A 318 7.71 16.76 5.63
N SER A 319 8.89 17.19 5.16
CA SER A 319 9.33 16.99 3.78
C SER A 319 9.80 15.55 3.49
N ILE A 320 10.02 14.73 4.53
CA ILE A 320 10.50 13.36 4.39
C ILE A 320 9.31 12.45 4.06
N PRO A 321 9.28 11.80 2.89
CA PRO A 321 8.18 10.91 2.52
C PRO A 321 8.21 9.64 3.36
N VAL A 322 7.05 9.23 3.87
CA VAL A 322 6.90 7.99 4.66
C VAL A 322 6.66 6.75 3.80
N SER A 323 6.26 6.94 2.54
CA SER A 323 5.96 5.87 1.60
C SER A 323 6.15 6.33 0.16
N ASN A 324 6.26 5.36 -0.75
CA ASN A 324 6.32 5.64 -2.18
C ASN A 324 5.03 6.30 -2.70
N ALA A 325 3.90 6.20 -1.98
CA ALA A 325 2.65 6.82 -2.40
C ALA A 325 2.77 8.35 -2.55
N PHE A 326 3.54 9.02 -1.68
CA PHE A 326 3.80 10.46 -1.83
C PHE A 326 4.54 10.77 -3.13
N VAL A 327 5.59 10.02 -3.42
CA VAL A 327 6.39 10.18 -4.63
C VAL A 327 5.55 9.86 -5.87
N GLU A 328 4.79 8.76 -5.84
CA GLU A 328 3.87 8.37 -6.90
C GLU A 328 2.78 9.42 -7.13
N ARG A 329 2.21 10.03 -6.08
CA ARG A 329 1.25 11.14 -6.24
C ARG A 329 1.86 12.32 -6.97
N ILE A 330 3.05 12.75 -6.56
CA ILE A 330 3.78 13.83 -7.22
C ILE A 330 4.00 13.51 -8.71
N PHE A 331 4.39 12.28 -9.04
CA PHE A 331 4.55 11.86 -10.43
C PHE A 331 3.23 11.59 -11.17
N ASN A 332 2.15 11.27 -10.47
CA ASN A 332 0.83 11.02 -11.06
C ASN A 332 0.09 12.31 -11.38
N VAL A 333 0.39 13.42 -10.68
CA VAL A 333 -0.03 14.76 -11.08
C VAL A 333 0.45 15.09 -12.50
N ARG A 334 1.54 14.45 -12.95
CA ARG A 334 2.11 14.65 -14.30
C ARG A 334 2.33 13.36 -15.06
N TYR A 335 1.26 12.88 -15.70
CA TYR A 335 1.33 11.81 -16.69
C TYR A 335 1.61 12.36 -18.09
N THR A 336 2.81 12.91 -18.31
CA THR A 336 3.29 13.21 -19.67
C THR A 336 4.33 12.17 -20.11
N ASN A 337 4.37 11.89 -21.40
CA ASN A 337 5.35 10.97 -22.00
C ASN A 337 6.81 11.45 -21.80
N GLU A 338 7.01 12.69 -21.39
CA GLU A 338 8.31 13.34 -21.19
C GLU A 338 8.76 13.39 -19.74
N ARG A 339 7.99 12.87 -18.77
CA ARG A 339 8.30 12.97 -17.33
C ARG A 339 9.71 12.46 -16.95
N ASN A 340 10.21 11.44 -17.65
CA ASN A 340 11.54 10.87 -17.42
C ASN A 340 12.67 11.70 -18.05
N ARG A 341 12.34 12.79 -18.74
CA ARG A 341 13.26 13.71 -19.45
C ARG A 341 13.24 15.12 -18.87
N LEU A 342 12.44 15.37 -17.82
CA LEU A 342 12.38 16.67 -17.17
C LEU A 342 13.63 16.91 -16.32
N GLY A 343 14.26 18.07 -16.48
CA GLY A 343 15.34 18.51 -15.61
C GLY A 343 14.82 18.85 -14.20
N LEU A 344 15.69 18.76 -13.20
CA LEU A 344 15.35 19.05 -11.79
C LEU A 344 14.70 20.44 -11.61
N GLU A 345 15.26 21.47 -12.24
CA GLU A 345 14.73 22.84 -12.15
C GLU A 345 13.36 22.99 -12.79
N THR A 346 13.10 22.25 -13.88
CA THR A 346 11.77 22.18 -14.49
C THR A 346 10.80 21.56 -13.51
N VAL A 347 11.10 20.39 -12.95
CA VAL A 347 10.26 19.70 -11.97
C VAL A 347 9.97 20.59 -10.76
N LYS A 348 10.99 21.25 -10.20
CA LYS A 348 10.81 22.20 -9.08
C LYS A 348 9.85 23.34 -9.43
N SER A 349 10.11 24.04 -10.54
CA SER A 349 9.29 25.17 -10.98
C SER A 349 7.84 24.76 -11.19
N GLU A 350 7.66 23.61 -11.82
CA GLU A 350 6.38 23.01 -12.09
C GLU A 350 5.62 22.61 -10.81
N LEU A 351 6.29 22.02 -9.81
CA LEU A 351 5.66 21.72 -8.52
C LEU A 351 5.30 23.01 -7.76
N CYS A 352 6.15 24.03 -7.81
CA CYS A 352 5.85 25.35 -7.25
C CYS A 352 4.56 25.93 -7.84
N VAL A 353 4.41 25.89 -9.16
CA VAL A 353 3.19 26.35 -9.84
C VAL A 353 1.98 25.52 -9.39
N PHE A 354 2.09 24.19 -9.38
CA PHE A 354 0.97 23.29 -9.05
C PHE A 354 0.46 23.47 -7.62
N PHE A 355 1.37 23.55 -6.63
CA PHE A 355 0.97 23.62 -5.21
C PHE A 355 0.63 25.03 -4.71
N ASN A 356 1.07 26.08 -5.41
CA ASN A 356 0.79 27.47 -4.98
C ASN A 356 -0.35 28.14 -5.75
N ILE A 357 -0.84 27.52 -6.83
CA ILE A 357 -1.99 28.03 -7.60
C ILE A 357 -3.22 27.19 -7.26
N ASN A 358 -3.91 27.56 -6.19
CA ASN A 358 -5.11 26.88 -5.70
C ASN A 358 -6.42 27.40 -6.33
N SER A 359 -6.32 28.17 -7.41
CA SER A 359 -7.48 28.78 -8.06
C SER A 359 -7.94 28.01 -9.29
N SER A 360 -9.18 28.21 -9.73
CA SER A 360 -9.63 27.68 -11.01
C SER A 360 -8.79 28.24 -12.18
N CYS A 361 -8.79 27.54 -13.32
CA CYS A 361 -8.12 28.03 -14.53
C CYS A 361 -8.65 29.40 -14.97
N THR A 362 -9.93 29.67 -14.74
CA THR A 362 -10.59 30.94 -15.07
C THR A 362 -10.05 32.06 -14.19
N ASP A 363 -10.07 31.87 -12.87
CA ASP A 363 -9.58 32.89 -11.91
C ASP A 363 -8.07 33.11 -12.07
N PHE A 364 -7.31 32.05 -12.38
CA PHE A 364 -5.90 32.17 -12.68
C PHE A 364 -5.67 33.00 -13.95
N LYS A 365 -6.43 32.72 -15.01
CA LYS A 365 -6.36 33.49 -16.26
C LYS A 365 -6.67 34.96 -16.01
N GLU A 366 -7.74 35.27 -15.30
CA GLU A 366 -8.13 36.65 -14.99
C GLU A 366 -7.06 37.38 -14.18
N ARG A 367 -6.50 36.73 -13.16
CA ARG A 367 -5.40 37.27 -12.35
C ARG A 367 -4.11 37.50 -13.15
N VAL A 368 -3.77 36.60 -14.08
CA VAL A 368 -2.59 36.76 -14.93
C VAL A 368 -2.81 37.89 -15.95
N VAL A 369 -3.98 37.95 -16.58
CA VAL A 369 -4.32 38.98 -17.57
C VAL A 369 -4.37 40.38 -16.95
N SER A 370 -4.87 40.49 -15.71
CA SER A 370 -4.88 41.75 -14.96
C SER A 370 -3.50 42.19 -14.47
N ASN A 371 -2.55 41.26 -14.29
CA ASN A 371 -1.20 41.56 -13.83
C ASN A 371 -0.27 41.97 -14.99
N LYS A 372 -0.33 43.27 -15.36
CA LYS A 372 0.49 43.85 -16.44
C LYS A 372 1.99 43.68 -16.22
N THR A 373 2.46 43.67 -14.97
CA THR A 373 3.89 43.50 -14.64
C THR A 373 4.35 42.07 -14.95
N LEU A 374 3.55 41.08 -14.54
CA LEU A 374 3.81 39.68 -14.86
C LEU A 374 3.79 39.44 -16.37
N LEU A 375 2.80 39.99 -17.08
CA LEU A 375 2.73 39.86 -18.55
C LEU A 375 3.95 40.45 -19.26
N LYS A 376 4.42 41.62 -18.83
CA LYS A 376 5.66 42.23 -19.35
C LYS A 376 6.89 41.36 -19.05
N ALA A 377 6.98 40.80 -17.85
CA ALA A 377 8.08 39.92 -17.46
C ALA A 377 8.08 38.60 -18.26
N VAL A 378 6.90 38.02 -18.49
CA VAL A 378 6.73 36.80 -19.31
C VAL A 378 7.03 37.08 -20.78
N ALA A 379 6.65 38.23 -21.32
CA ALA A 379 6.97 38.61 -22.70
C ALA A 379 8.44 39.02 -22.88
N SER A 380 9.15 39.33 -21.80
CA SER A 380 10.55 39.75 -21.85
C SER A 380 11.49 38.60 -22.19
N ASN A 381 12.46 38.88 -23.06
CA ASN A 381 13.56 37.97 -23.37
C ASN A 381 14.61 37.89 -22.25
N ALA A 382 14.53 38.76 -21.23
CA ALA A 382 15.48 38.79 -20.10
C ALA A 382 15.57 37.44 -19.36
N LYS A 383 14.49 36.65 -19.38
CA LYS A 383 14.42 35.31 -18.76
C LYS A 383 15.29 34.25 -19.46
N TYR A 384 15.73 34.48 -20.69
CA TYR A 384 16.61 33.56 -21.44
C TYR A 384 18.08 33.98 -21.43
N VAL A 385 18.39 35.14 -20.85
CA VAL A 385 19.77 35.62 -20.73
C VAL A 385 20.38 34.99 -19.49
N LYS A 386 21.19 33.93 -19.67
CA LYS A 386 22.06 33.44 -18.59
C LYS A 386 23.05 34.56 -18.26
N LYS A 387 23.11 34.98 -16.99
CA LYS A 387 24.26 35.74 -16.49
C LYS A 387 25.49 34.86 -16.76
N LYS A 388 26.42 35.39 -17.56
CA LYS A 388 27.74 34.78 -17.77
C LYS A 388 28.50 34.72 -16.46
#